data_AF-A0A964Y743-F1
#
_entry.id   AF-A0A964Y743-F1
#
_cell.length_a   1.000
_cell.length_b   1.000
_cell.length_c   1.000
_cell.angle_alpha   90.00
_cell.angle_beta   90.00
_cell.angle_gamma   90.00
#
_symmetry.space_group_name_H-M   'P 1'
#
loop_
_entity.id
_entity.type
_entity.pdbx_description
1 polymer ?
#
loop_
_entity_poly.entity_id
_entity_poly.type
_entity_poly.pdbx_seq_one_letter_code
_entity_poly.pdbx_strand_id
1 'polypeptide(L)'
;MTEKLLGNLPQGLVFVLSAPSGTGKTTLVNMLIEEFHSVNQSISCTTRPPRLGEINGKDYFFLTVEEFQDRITKNDFLEYANEIRLKYRSNEQSILSSDISRYNSKKVKNMCEFCKKEIGTE
;
A
#
# COMPACT_ATOMS: atom_id res chain seq x y z
N MET A 1 23.02 -26.03 1.88
CA MET A 1 22.89 -24.77 1.12
C MET A 1 21.39 -24.60 0.90
N THR A 2 20.72 -23.82 1.74
CA THR A 2 19.29 -23.51 1.56
C THR A 2 19.21 -22.49 0.44
N GLU A 3 18.81 -22.91 -0.75
CA GLU A 3 18.43 -21.97 -1.79
C GLU A 3 17.36 -21.05 -1.21
N LYS A 4 17.62 -19.74 -1.20
CA LYS A 4 16.59 -18.77 -0.79
C LYS A 4 15.48 -18.84 -1.82
N LEU A 5 14.28 -19.21 -1.36
CA LEU A 5 13.07 -19.33 -2.20
C LEU A 5 12.73 -18.03 -2.93
N LEU A 6 13.16 -16.87 -2.40
CA LEU A 6 12.88 -15.53 -2.91
C LEU A 6 14.17 -14.67 -2.97
N GLY A 7 14.28 -13.79 -3.98
CA GLY A 7 15.40 -12.86 -4.16
C GLY A 7 16.51 -13.32 -5.10
N ASN A 8 16.17 -14.06 -6.16
CA ASN A 8 17.03 -14.36 -7.32
C ASN A 8 16.16 -14.78 -8.52
N LEU A 9 14.98 -14.18 -8.66
CA LEU A 9 14.02 -14.56 -9.69
C LEU A 9 14.24 -13.73 -10.95
N PRO A 10 14.12 -14.32 -12.15
CA PRO A 10 14.31 -13.59 -13.41
C PRO A 10 13.27 -12.47 -13.63
N GLN A 11 12.15 -12.53 -12.90
CA GLN A 11 11.10 -11.50 -12.87
C GLN A 11 10.55 -11.38 -11.44
N GLY A 12 10.17 -10.16 -11.06
CA GLY A 12 9.54 -9.90 -9.76
C GLY A 12 8.19 -10.60 -9.61
N LEU A 13 7.93 -11.18 -8.43
CA LEU A 13 6.66 -11.79 -8.09
C LEU A 13 5.80 -10.83 -7.26
N VAL A 14 4.49 -10.82 -7.54
CA VAL A 14 3.50 -10.10 -6.74
C VAL A 14 2.75 -11.11 -5.88
N PHE A 15 2.75 -10.89 -4.57
CA PHE A 15 1.99 -11.69 -3.62
C PHE A 15 0.75 -10.92 -3.16
N VAL A 16 -0.42 -11.53 -3.33
CA VAL A 16 -1.68 -10.99 -2.80
C VAL A 16 -2.07 -11.79 -1.58
N LEU A 17 -1.90 -11.20 -0.41
CA LEU A 17 -2.29 -11.81 0.86
C LEU A 17 -3.66 -11.25 1.31
N SER A 18 -4.69 -12.07 1.20
CA SER A 18 -6.09 -11.73 1.52
C SER A 18 -6.56 -12.47 2.77
N ALA A 19 -7.02 -11.72 3.77
CA ALA A 19 -7.63 -12.27 4.98
C ALA A 19 -8.53 -11.21 5.66
N PRO A 20 -9.54 -11.61 6.45
CA PRO A 20 -10.36 -10.68 7.22
C PRO A 20 -9.55 -9.83 8.20
N SER A 21 -10.10 -8.70 8.64
CA SER A 21 -9.46 -7.87 9.68
C SER A 21 -9.30 -8.67 10.99
N GLY A 22 -8.11 -8.63 11.59
CA GLY A 22 -7.83 -9.29 12.88
C GLY A 22 -7.21 -10.68 12.78
N THR A 23 -7.02 -11.24 11.58
CA THR A 23 -6.45 -12.59 11.40
C THR A 23 -4.91 -12.62 11.28
N GLY A 24 -4.22 -11.54 11.64
CA GLY A 24 -2.75 -11.50 11.65
C GLY A 24 -2.08 -11.25 10.30
N LYS A 25 -2.80 -10.81 9.26
CA LYS A 25 -2.24 -10.47 7.94
C LYS A 25 -1.02 -9.54 8.03
N THR A 26 -1.10 -8.48 8.84
CA THR A 26 0.00 -7.53 9.02
C THR A 26 1.21 -8.19 9.67
N THR A 27 0.98 -9.05 10.67
CA THR A 27 2.05 -9.82 11.34
C THR A 27 2.80 -10.69 10.34
N LEU A 28 2.08 -11.44 9.50
CA LEU A 28 2.70 -12.30 8.48
C LEU A 28 3.49 -11.49 7.44
N VAL A 29 2.97 -10.33 7.01
CA VAL A 29 3.69 -9.44 6.08
C VAL A 29 4.99 -8.95 6.70
N ASN A 30 4.98 -8.55 7.98
CA ASN A 30 6.20 -8.10 8.66
C ASN A 30 7.24 -9.22 8.75
N MET A 31 6.82 -10.43 9.14
CA MET A 31 7.70 -11.59 9.20
C MET A 31 8.33 -11.91 7.83
N LEU A 32 7.57 -11.81 6.73
CA LEU A 32 8.08 -12.03 5.38
C LEU A 32 9.16 -11.02 4.98
N ILE A 33 9.00 -9.76 5.35
CA ILE A 33 9.96 -8.69 5.01
C ILE A 33 11.24 -8.80 5.87
N GLU A 34 11.09 -9.23 7.12
CA GLU A 34 12.21 -9.49 8.03
C GLU A 34 13.06 -10.68 7.54
N GLU A 35 12.42 -11.77 7.10
CA GLU A 35 13.09 -12.98 6.62
C GLU A 35 13.66 -12.82 5.19
N PHE A 36 12.91 -12.15 4.31
CA PHE A 36 13.27 -12.00 2.90
C PHE A 36 13.43 -10.53 2.54
N HIS A 37 14.67 -10.02 2.57
CA HIS A 37 14.97 -8.61 2.23
C HIS A 37 14.61 -8.21 0.79
N SER A 38 14.46 -9.18 -0.12
CA SER A 38 13.97 -8.97 -1.49
C SER A 38 12.44 -8.73 -1.56
N VAL A 39 11.72 -9.03 -0.48
CA VAL A 39 10.28 -8.78 -0.36
C VAL A 39 10.05 -7.36 0.16
N ASN A 40 9.23 -6.61 -0.56
CA ASN A 40 8.82 -5.26 -0.16
C ASN A 40 7.30 -5.20 -0.01
N GLN A 41 6.83 -4.51 1.04
CA GLN A 41 5.41 -4.20 1.18
C GLN A 41 5.00 -3.10 0.21
N SER A 42 3.86 -3.29 -0.46
CA SER A 42 3.19 -2.19 -1.16
C SER A 42 2.45 -1.30 -0.16
N ILE A 43 2.76 -0.01 -0.17
CA ILE A 43 2.08 1.00 0.64
C ILE A 43 0.99 1.66 -0.21
N SER A 44 -0.21 1.78 0.34
CA SER A 44 -1.41 2.29 -0.36
C SER A 44 -1.50 3.82 -0.28
N CYS A 45 -2.20 4.47 -1.22
CA CYS A 45 -2.50 5.91 -1.12
C CYS A 45 -3.92 6.16 -0.61
N THR A 46 -4.14 7.23 0.15
CA THR A 46 -5.47 7.64 0.64
C THR A 46 -5.60 9.16 0.66
N THR A 47 -6.84 9.64 0.50
CA THR A 47 -7.19 11.07 0.61
C THR A 47 -7.62 11.50 2.00
N ARG A 48 -7.81 10.54 2.93
CA ARG A 48 -8.12 10.91 4.32
C ARG A 48 -6.90 11.54 4.99
N PRO A 49 -7.09 12.42 5.98
CA PRO A 49 -5.97 12.89 6.80
C PRO A 49 -5.34 11.75 7.62
N PRO A 50 -4.03 11.82 7.91
CA PRO A 50 -3.35 10.90 8.82
C PRO A 50 -3.95 10.98 10.22
N ARG A 51 -4.07 9.82 10.88
CA ARG A 51 -4.41 9.73 12.31
C ARG A 51 -3.15 9.95 13.15
N LEU A 52 -3.34 10.21 14.44
CA LEU A 52 -2.24 10.34 15.38
C LEU A 52 -1.34 9.09 15.34
N GLY A 53 -0.05 9.30 15.04
CA GLY A 53 0.95 8.24 14.96
C GLY A 53 1.13 7.61 13.57
N GLU A 54 0.27 7.92 12.59
CA GLU A 54 0.49 7.46 11.20
C GLU A 54 1.53 8.34 10.49
N ILE A 55 2.35 7.68 9.66
CA ILE A 55 3.50 8.29 8.98
C ILE A 55 3.32 8.15 7.47
N ASN A 56 3.44 9.27 6.76
CA ASN A 56 3.40 9.30 5.30
C ASN A 56 4.53 8.47 4.70
N GLY A 57 4.20 7.61 3.74
CA GLY A 57 5.14 6.68 3.10
C GLY A 57 5.56 5.49 3.95
N LYS A 58 4.90 5.27 5.09
CA LYS A 58 4.99 4.04 5.89
C LYS A 58 3.63 3.36 5.99
N ASP A 59 2.64 4.08 6.51
CA ASP A 59 1.28 3.55 6.71
C ASP A 59 0.44 3.71 5.44
N TYR A 60 0.46 4.94 4.88
CA TYR A 60 -0.15 5.31 3.61
C TYR A 60 0.68 6.42 2.97
N PHE A 61 0.51 6.61 1.66
CA PHE A 61 0.75 7.91 1.04
C PHE A 61 -0.52 8.75 1.18
N PHE A 62 -0.44 9.79 2.00
CA PHE A 62 -1.53 10.72 2.21
C PHE A 62 -1.48 11.78 1.11
N LEU A 63 -2.44 11.70 0.19
CA LEU A 63 -2.56 12.58 -0.96
C LEU A 63 -3.72 13.55 -0.77
N THR A 64 -3.68 14.69 -1.48
CA THR A 64 -4.90 15.48 -1.65
C THR A 64 -5.89 14.78 -2.58
N VAL A 65 -7.14 15.23 -2.59
CA VAL A 65 -8.14 14.72 -3.53
C VAL A 65 -7.73 15.04 -4.96
N GLU A 66 -7.19 16.24 -5.23
CA GLU A 66 -6.73 16.60 -6.58
C GLU A 66 -5.58 15.70 -7.05
N GLU A 67 -4.59 15.44 -6.19
CA GLU A 67 -3.46 14.56 -6.50
C GLU A 67 -3.92 13.12 -6.78
N PHE A 68 -4.89 12.64 -6.01
CA PHE A 68 -5.43 11.29 -6.22
C PHE A 68 -6.17 11.19 -7.56
N GLN A 69 -7.00 12.17 -7.89
CA GLN A 69 -7.74 12.21 -9.16
C GLN A 69 -6.80 12.34 -10.36
N ASP A 70 -5.80 13.21 -10.30
CA ASP A 70 -4.76 13.32 -11.34
C ASP A 70 -4.07 11.97 -11.59
N ARG A 71 -3.75 11.23 -10.53
CA ARG A 71 -3.15 9.89 -10.63
C ARG A 71 -4.09 8.83 -11.22
N ILE A 72 -5.40 8.90 -10.97
CA ILE A 72 -6.38 8.07 -11.67
C ILE A 72 -6.31 8.35 -13.17
N THR A 73 -6.34 9.62 -13.58
CA THR A 73 -6.31 9.99 -15.01
C THR A 73 -5.02 9.56 -15.71
N LYS A 74 -3.92 9.46 -14.96
CA LYS A 74 -2.61 9.00 -15.45
C LYS A 74 -2.44 7.47 -15.46
N ASN A 75 -3.45 6.71 -15.04
CA ASN A 75 -3.41 5.25 -14.85
C ASN A 75 -2.26 4.81 -13.93
N ASP A 76 -2.04 5.54 -12.83
CA ASP A 76 -0.95 5.25 -11.87
C ASP A 76 -1.31 4.17 -10.84
N PHE A 77 -2.60 3.87 -10.68
CA PHE A 77 -3.09 2.88 -9.70
C PHE A 77 -3.44 1.56 -10.38
N LEU A 78 -3.11 0.45 -9.71
CA LEU A 78 -3.58 -0.87 -10.14
C LEU A 78 -5.05 -1.08 -9.75
N GLU A 79 -5.45 -0.60 -8.58
CA GLU A 79 -6.84 -0.58 -8.12
C GLU A 79 -7.14 0.63 -7.23
N TYR A 80 -8.39 1.08 -7.22
CA TYR A 80 -8.87 2.12 -6.32
C TYR A 80 -10.34 1.92 -5.97
N ALA A 81 -10.74 2.42 -4.80
CA ALA A 81 -12.10 2.34 -4.28
C ALA A 81 -12.46 3.62 -3.52
N ASN A 82 -13.72 4.03 -3.64
CA ASN A 82 -14.29 5.11 -2.85
C ASN A 82 -14.91 4.49 -1.60
N GLU A 83 -14.22 4.56 -0.45
CA GLU A 83 -14.73 4.02 0.81
C GLU A 83 -15.43 5.12 1.62
N ILE A 84 -16.74 4.99 1.82
CA ILE A 84 -17.50 5.85 2.73
C ILE A 84 -17.47 5.25 4.13
N ARG A 85 -16.81 5.92 5.09
CA ARG A 85 -16.84 5.54 6.51
C ARG A 85 -17.80 6.42 7.29
N LEU A 86 -18.83 5.80 7.85
CA LEU A 86 -19.70 6.43 8.84
C LEU A 86 -19.02 6.36 10.21
N LYS A 87 -18.77 7.52 10.82
CA LYS A 87 -18.30 7.59 12.21
C LYS A 87 -19.49 7.89 13.11
N TYR A 88 -19.87 6.88 13.90
CA TYR A 88 -20.84 7.04 14.97
C TYR A 88 -20.13 7.58 16.21
N ARG A 89 -20.37 8.86 16.54
CA ARG A 89 -20.14 9.37 17.91
C ARG A 89 -21.49 9.46 18.60
N SER A 90 -21.50 9.31 19.92
CA SER A 90 -22.65 9.04 20.77
C SER A 90 -23.85 9.99 20.68
N ASN A 91 -23.83 11.02 19.83
CA ASN A 91 -25.00 11.84 19.47
C ASN A 91 -24.88 12.57 18.11
N GLU A 92 -23.92 12.22 17.24
CA GLU A 92 -23.77 12.83 15.91
C GLU A 92 -23.28 11.81 14.88
N GLN A 93 -23.97 11.75 13.73
CA GLN A 93 -23.51 11.03 12.55
C GLN A 93 -22.58 11.95 11.77
N SER A 94 -21.31 11.56 11.63
CA SER A 94 -20.39 12.22 10.70
C SER A 94 -20.04 11.24 9.59
N ILE A 95 -20.35 11.62 8.35
CA ILE A 95 -19.96 10.87 7.15
C ILE A 95 -18.55 11.32 6.80
N LEU A 96 -17.58 10.40 6.86
CA LEU A 96 -16.24 10.62 6.33
C LEU A 96 -16.09 9.79 5.06
N SER A 97 -16.33 10.39 3.90
CA SER A 97 -15.95 9.79 2.62
C SER A 97 -14.44 9.88 2.43
N SER A 98 -13.78 8.77 2.09
CA SER A 98 -12.36 8.75 1.77
C SER A 98 -12.08 7.80 0.62
N ASP A 99 -11.34 8.28 -0.38
CA ASP A 99 -10.87 7.43 -1.46
C ASP A 99 -9.60 6.71 -1.00
N ILE A 100 -9.54 5.42 -1.27
CA ILE A 100 -8.41 4.54 -0.95
C ILE A 100 -8.01 3.85 -2.24
N SER A 101 -6.78 4.08 -2.66
CA SER A 101 -6.15 3.21 -3.66
C SER A 101 -5.56 2.01 -2.93
N ARG A 102 -5.59 0.84 -3.55
CA ARG A 102 -4.70 -0.24 -3.15
C ARG A 102 -3.70 -0.40 -4.30
N TYR A 103 -2.43 -0.36 -3.93
CA TYR A 103 -1.27 -0.44 -4.83
C TYR A 103 -1.03 0.79 -5.74
N ASN A 104 0.17 1.34 -5.61
CA ASN A 104 0.82 2.17 -6.62
C ASN A 104 2.26 1.65 -6.80
N SER A 105 2.59 1.25 -8.02
CA SER A 105 3.86 1.68 -8.58
C SER A 105 3.68 1.82 -10.09
N LYS A 106 3.80 3.04 -10.58
CA LYS A 106 4.20 3.23 -11.97
C LYS A 106 5.60 2.61 -12.09
N LYS A 107 5.77 1.65 -13.01
CA LYS A 107 7.09 1.13 -13.38
C LYS A 107 7.90 2.29 -13.99
N VAL A 108 8.76 2.92 -13.20
CA VAL A 108 9.87 3.73 -13.74
C VAL A 108 11.11 2.88 -13.58
N LYS A 109 11.57 2.22 -14.66
CA LYS A 109 12.86 1.47 -14.72
C LYS A 109 13.21 0.74 -13.41
N ASN A 110 12.43 -0.27 -13.04
CA ASN A 110 12.66 -1.07 -11.83
C ASN A 110 12.71 -0.24 -10.54
N MET A 111 11.99 0.87 -10.41
CA MET A 111 11.97 1.69 -9.20
C MET A 111 10.56 2.17 -8.88
N CYS A 112 10.18 2.04 -7.61
CA CYS A 112 8.96 2.65 -7.10
C CYS A 112 9.19 4.15 -6.92
N GLU A 113 8.41 4.99 -7.61
CA GLU A 113 8.50 6.46 -7.48
C GLU A 113 8.24 6.94 -6.03
N PHE A 114 7.50 6.16 -5.26
CA PHE A 114 7.07 6.50 -3.92
C PHE A 114 8.07 6.15 -2.82
N CYS A 115 8.57 4.91 -2.80
CA CYS A 115 9.55 4.49 -1.81
C CYS A 115 11.00 4.63 -2.30
N LYS A 116 11.21 5.04 -3.56
CA LYS A 116 12.53 5.17 -4.21
C LYS A 116 13.39 3.91 -4.10
N LYS A 117 12.75 2.75 -3.92
CA LYS A 117 13.42 1.45 -3.88
C LYS A 117 13.37 0.82 -5.25
N GLU A 118 14.46 0.14 -5.60
CA GLU A 118 14.46 -0.72 -6.76
C GLU A 118 13.49 -1.90 -6.55
N ILE A 119 12.65 -2.15 -7.54
CA ILE A 119 11.73 -3.28 -7.62
C ILE A 119 12.39 -4.30 -8.55
N GLY A 120 12.85 -5.42 -7.99
CA GLY A 120 13.28 -6.59 -8.75
C GLY A 120 14.74 -6.59 -9.20
N THR A 121 15.67 -6.08 -8.40
CA THR A 121 17.11 -6.28 -8.60
C THR A 121 17.73 -6.95 -7.38
N GLU A 122 18.32 -8.12 -7.67
CA GLU A 122 18.89 -9.18 -6.82
C GLU A 122 17.85 -10.05 -6.09
#